data_AF-A0A5C8V302-F1
#
_entry.id   AF-A0A5C8V302-F1
#
_cell.length_a   1.000
_cell.length_b   1.000
_cell.length_c   1.000
_cell.angle_alpha   90.00
_cell.angle_beta   90.00
_cell.angle_gamma   90.00
#
_symmetry.space_group_name_H-M   'P 1'
#
loop_
_entity.id
_entity.type
_entity.pdbx_description
1 polymer ?
#
loop_
_entity_poly.entity_id
_entity_poly.type
_entity_poly.pdbx_seq_one_letter_code
_entity_poly.pdbx_strand_id
1 'polypeptide(L)'
;MKKYPSKISYGLLLFVLAVPIGTIFPLISSQRWFAIGVNLCIVTFILILFFNLFYAIDEEWLYIKLGLVLIKKIDIQSIIMMSETRSLISAPAVSLDRLEIIYSKHKSIIISPRDKSGFIDHITLINPNITVQYKAT
;
A
#
# COMPACT_ATOMS: atom_id res chain seq x y z
N MET A 1 -18.10 -6.99 3.78
CA MET A 1 -16.74 -6.39 3.77
C MET A 1 -15.60 -7.40 3.98
N LYS A 2 -14.84 -7.74 2.93
CA LYS A 2 -13.60 -8.55 3.02
C LYS A 2 -12.36 -7.64 3.00
N LYS A 3 -11.40 -7.87 3.90
CA LYS A 3 -10.17 -7.05 4.03
C LYS A 3 -8.96 -7.78 3.43
N TYR A 4 -8.16 -7.04 2.67
CA TYR A 4 -6.90 -7.47 2.07
C TYR A 4 -5.78 -6.57 2.60
N PRO A 5 -4.88 -7.06 3.46
CA PRO A 5 -3.77 -6.26 3.95
C PRO A 5 -2.79 -5.93 2.81
N SER A 6 -2.10 -4.79 2.92
CA SER A 6 -1.03 -4.45 1.98
C SER A 6 0.20 -5.34 2.20
N LYS A 7 0.90 -5.69 1.11
CA LYS A 7 2.17 -6.40 1.15
C LYS A 7 3.27 -5.45 1.62
N ILE A 8 3.70 -5.62 2.86
CA ILE A 8 4.83 -4.88 3.42
C ILE A 8 6.12 -5.39 2.77
N SER A 9 6.89 -4.47 2.18
CA SER A 9 8.26 -4.74 1.77
C SER A 9 9.16 -4.44 2.94
N TYR A 10 9.63 -5.50 3.60
CA TYR A 10 10.55 -5.38 4.72
C TYR A 10 11.86 -4.68 4.33
N GLY A 11 12.31 -4.82 3.07
CA GLY A 11 13.50 -4.14 2.57
C GLY A 11 13.34 -2.62 2.54
N LEU A 12 12.20 -2.11 2.05
CA LEU A 12 11.95 -0.68 2.04
C LEU A 12 11.67 -0.14 3.45
N LEU A 13 10.94 -0.89 4.28
CA LEU A 13 10.73 -0.52 5.68
C LEU A 13 12.07 -0.38 6.42
N LEU A 14 12.98 -1.35 6.26
CA LEU A 14 14.32 -1.30 6.83
C LEU A 14 15.12 -0.09 6.32
N PHE A 15 15.08 0.18 5.02
CA PHE A 15 15.76 1.32 4.42
C PHE A 15 15.27 2.66 4.98
N VAL A 16 13.96 2.83 5.11
CA VAL A 16 13.35 4.04 5.69
C VAL A 16 13.67 4.17 7.18
N LEU A 17 13.70 3.06 7.93
CA LEU A 17 14.03 3.05 9.35
C LEU A 17 15.53 3.19 9.65
N ALA A 18 16.41 2.92 8.69
CA ALA A 18 17.86 2.99 8.89
C ALA A 18 18.32 4.39 9.33
N VAL A 19 17.72 5.44 8.76
CA VAL A 19 18.03 6.84 9.10
C VAL A 19 17.68 7.17 10.55
N PRO A 20 16.41 7.04 11.01
CA PRO A 20 16.09 7.35 12.40
C PRO A 20 16.84 6.44 13.37
N ILE A 21 17.01 5.15 13.06
CA ILE A 21 17.78 4.22 13.92
C ILE A 21 19.24 4.68 14.06
N GLY A 22 19.88 5.06 12.96
CA GLY A 22 21.27 5.55 12.97
C GLY A 22 21.46 6.83 13.79
N THR A 23 20.43 7.67 13.89
CA THR A 23 20.48 8.90 14.69
C THR A 23 20.31 8.70 16.20
N ILE A 24 19.90 7.50 16.66
CA ILE A 24 19.68 7.23 18.10
C ILE A 24 21.00 7.32 18.88
N PHE A 25 22.08 6.73 18.38
CA PHE A 25 23.38 6.69 19.05
C PHE A 25 23.95 8.09 19.39
N PRO A 26 24.07 9.04 18.44
CA PRO A 26 24.56 10.39 18.75
C PRO A 26 23.59 11.19 19.62
N LEU A 27 22.28 10.94 19.53
CA LEU A 27 21.28 11.61 20.37
C LEU A 27 21.40 11.22 21.85
N ILE A 28 21.66 9.94 22.12
CA ILE A 28 21.92 9.43 23.49
C ILE A 28 23.22 10.03 24.03
N SER A 29 24.30 10.01 23.23
CA SER A 29 25.60 10.55 23.64
C SER A 29 25.57 12.04 23.94
N SER A 30 24.71 12.80 23.26
CA SER A 30 24.55 14.25 23.46
C SER A 30 23.50 14.62 24.52
N GLN A 31 22.90 13.63 25.19
CA GLN A 31 21.85 13.80 26.22
C GLN A 31 20.67 14.68 25.78
N ARG A 32 20.35 14.70 24.48
CA ARG A 32 19.26 15.52 23.92
C ARG A 32 17.92 14.80 24.06
N TRP A 33 17.42 14.66 25.28
CA TRP A 33 16.19 13.94 25.61
C TRP A 33 14.97 14.34 24.77
N PHE A 34 14.80 15.63 24.50
CA PHE A 34 13.72 16.12 23.63
C PHE A 34 13.83 15.57 22.20
N ALA A 35 15.04 15.56 21.63
CA ALA A 35 15.27 15.04 20.28
C ALA A 35 15.03 13.52 20.21
N ILE A 36 15.34 12.78 21.29
CA ILE A 36 15.03 11.34 21.40
C ILE A 36 13.52 11.11 21.35
N GLY A 37 12.75 11.90 22.10
CA GLY A 37 11.28 11.83 22.07
C GLY A 37 10.71 12.07 20.67
N VAL A 38 11.19 13.11 19.98
CA VAL A 38 10.77 13.40 18.60
C VAL A 38 11.13 12.27 17.65
N ASN A 39 12.35 11.71 17.75
CA ASN A 39 12.79 10.61 16.91
C ASN A 39 11.92 9.35 17.10
N LEU A 40 11.59 9.02 18.35
CA LEU A 40 10.71 7.89 18.67
C LEU A 40 9.31 8.08 18.09
N CYS A 41 8.77 9.31 18.14
CA CYS A 41 7.50 9.65 17.49
C CYS A 41 7.55 9.43 15.97
N ILE A 42 8.66 9.82 15.32
CA ILE A 42 8.85 9.61 13.87
C ILE A 42 8.88 8.11 13.54
N VAL A 43 9.66 7.31 14.28
CA VAL A 43 9.72 5.85 14.08
C VAL A 43 8.33 5.22 14.26
N THR A 44 7.63 5.58 15.34
CA THR A 44 6.28 5.08 15.63
C THR A 44 5.31 5.46 14.52
N PHE A 45 5.36 6.70 14.04
CA PHE A 45 4.53 7.17 12.93
C PHE A 45 4.78 6.37 11.65
N ILE A 46 6.05 6.14 11.29
CA ILE A 46 6.42 5.30 10.13
C ILE A 46 5.84 3.89 10.29
N LEU A 47 6.01 3.25 11.44
CA LEU A 47 5.46 1.91 11.68
C LEU A 47 3.93 1.91 11.53
N ILE A 48 3.23 2.88 12.13
CA ILE A 48 1.79 3.03 12.00
C ILE A 48 1.38 3.12 10.52
N LEU A 49 2.07 3.92 9.71
CA LEU A 49 1.76 4.05 8.28
C LEU A 49 1.89 2.72 7.52
N PHE A 50 2.94 1.95 7.80
CA PHE A 50 3.21 0.70 7.09
C PHE A 50 2.26 -0.43 7.52
N PHE A 51 1.89 -0.52 8.80
CA PHE A 51 1.03 -1.60 9.30
C PHE A 51 -0.48 -1.34 9.14
N ASN A 52 -0.89 -0.09 8.99
CA ASN A 52 -2.31 0.26 8.91
C ASN A 52 -2.89 0.31 7.49
N LEU A 53 -2.08 0.12 6.44
CA LEU A 53 -2.56 0.17 5.07
C LEU A 53 -3.27 -1.15 4.69
N PHE A 54 -4.57 -1.09 4.44
CA PHE A 54 -5.36 -2.23 3.97
C PHE A 54 -6.40 -1.81 2.94
N TYR A 55 -6.77 -2.78 2.10
CA TYR A 55 -7.81 -2.64 1.09
C TYR A 55 -9.05 -3.38 1.59
N ALA A 56 -10.22 -2.77 1.50
CA ALA A 56 -11.47 -3.41 1.85
C ALA A 56 -12.39 -3.41 0.64
N ILE A 57 -12.94 -4.58 0.30
CA ILE A 57 -13.97 -4.73 -0.72
C ILE A 57 -15.30 -4.87 0.02
N ASP A 58 -16.23 -4.00 -0.31
CA ASP A 58 -17.60 -4.03 0.22
C ASP A 58 -18.59 -3.84 -0.93
N GLU A 59 -19.35 -4.91 -1.20
CA GLU A 59 -20.27 -5.00 -2.33
C GLU A 59 -19.61 -4.55 -3.64
N GLU A 60 -20.00 -3.40 -4.18
CA GLU A 60 -19.51 -2.86 -5.44
C GLU A 60 -18.36 -1.86 -5.28
N TRP A 61 -17.85 -1.66 -4.07
CA TRP A 61 -16.88 -0.62 -3.75
C TRP A 61 -15.56 -1.16 -3.23
N LEU A 62 -14.48 -0.68 -3.81
CA LEU A 62 -13.12 -0.84 -3.33
C LEU A 62 -12.72 0.37 -2.49
N TYR A 63 -12.44 0.11 -1.21
CA TYR A 63 -11.96 1.09 -0.24
C TYR A 63 -10.47 0.89 0.01
N ILE A 64 -9.71 1.97 -0.15
CA ILE A 64 -8.30 2.03 0.24
C ILE A 64 -8.25 2.78 1.56
N LYS A 65 -7.89 2.08 2.64
CA LYS A 65 -7.88 2.62 4.00
C LYS A 65 -6.48 2.57 4.59
N LEU A 66 -6.17 3.60 5.37
CA LEU A 66 -4.99 3.66 6.21
C LEU A 66 -5.47 3.77 7.65
N GLY A 67 -5.61 2.62 8.29
CA GLY A 67 -6.16 2.49 9.63
C GLY A 67 -7.62 2.91 9.65
N LEU A 68 -7.90 4.03 10.31
CA LEU A 68 -9.24 4.61 10.39
C LEU A 68 -9.53 5.62 9.26
N VAL A 69 -8.51 6.04 8.52
CA VAL A 69 -8.65 7.06 7.47
C VAL A 69 -8.99 6.40 6.14
N LEU A 70 -10.06 6.88 5.49
CA LEU A 70 -10.38 6.51 4.12
C LEU A 70 -9.54 7.36 3.16
N ILE A 71 -8.61 6.72 2.45
CA ILE A 71 -7.79 7.39 1.43
C ILE A 71 -8.58 7.53 0.13
N LYS A 72 -9.21 6.44 -0.31
CA LYS A 72 -9.89 6.42 -1.60
C LYS A 72 -11.03 5.41 -1.62
N LYS A 73 -12.08 5.77 -2.36
CA LYS A 73 -13.22 4.91 -2.68
C LYS A 73 -13.30 4.81 -4.20
N ILE A 74 -13.36 3.59 -4.74
CA ILE A 74 -13.39 3.30 -6.17
C ILE A 74 -14.55 2.35 -6.42
N ASP A 75 -15.35 2.66 -7.44
CA ASP A 75 -16.41 1.77 -7.91
C ASP A 75 -15.79 0.61 -8.68
N ILE A 76 -16.10 -0.63 -8.30
CA ILE A 76 -15.58 -1.84 -8.95
C ILE A 76 -16.13 -1.98 -10.37
N GLN A 77 -17.34 -1.50 -10.64
CA GLN A 77 -17.91 -1.49 -11.99
C GLN A 77 -17.18 -0.52 -12.92
N SER A 78 -16.58 0.54 -12.36
CA SER A 78 -15.76 1.48 -13.15
C SER A 78 -14.40 0.91 -13.55
N ILE A 79 -13.97 -0.21 -12.95
CA ILE A 79 -12.70 -0.85 -13.28
C ILE A 79 -12.77 -1.41 -14.71
N ILE A 80 -11.85 -0.95 -15.54
CA ILE A 80 -11.71 -1.34 -16.95
C ILE A 80 -10.69 -2.48 -17.07
N MET A 81 -9.57 -2.36 -16.34
CA MET A 81 -8.45 -3.26 -16.48
C MET A 81 -7.65 -3.38 -15.18
N MET A 82 -7.16 -4.60 -14.92
CA MET A 82 -6.17 -4.89 -13.87
C MET A 82 -4.93 -5.50 -14.51
N SER A 83 -3.75 -4.94 -14.22
CA SER A 83 -2.48 -5.41 -14.78
C SER A 83 -1.43 -5.61 -13.70
N GLU A 84 -0.73 -6.74 -13.75
CA GLU A 84 0.45 -6.96 -12.93
C GLU A 84 1.63 -6.15 -13.48
N THR A 85 2.13 -5.19 -12.70
CA THR A 85 3.19 -4.29 -13.16
C THR A 85 4.42 -4.32 -12.25
N ARG A 86 5.60 -4.20 -12.85
CA ARG A 86 6.87 -3.88 -12.18
C ARG A 86 7.27 -2.41 -12.36
N SER A 87 6.42 -1.60 -12.98
CA SER A 87 6.72 -0.19 -13.25
C SER A 87 6.94 0.57 -11.94
N LEU A 88 8.14 1.16 -11.83
CA LEU A 88 8.59 2.02 -10.73
C LEU A 88 8.06 3.46 -10.86
N ILE A 89 7.38 3.81 -11.96
CA ILE A 89 7.44 5.19 -12.51
C ILE A 89 6.40 6.16 -11.95
N SER A 90 5.34 5.75 -11.23
CA SER A 90 4.22 6.69 -10.98
C SER A 90 3.59 6.73 -9.58
N ALA A 91 4.08 6.00 -8.57
CA ALA A 91 3.58 6.16 -7.19
C ALA A 91 4.57 5.69 -6.11
N PRO A 92 4.61 6.37 -4.95
CA PRO A 92 5.36 5.90 -3.79
C PRO A 92 4.61 4.70 -3.18
N ALA A 93 4.98 3.48 -3.57
CA ALA A 93 4.40 2.24 -3.04
C ALA A 93 5.47 1.22 -2.67
N VAL A 94 5.26 0.53 -1.56
CA VAL A 94 6.34 -0.11 -0.79
C VAL A 94 6.83 -1.45 -1.37
N SER A 95 6.02 -2.18 -2.16
CA SER A 95 6.32 -3.52 -2.68
C SER A 95 6.60 -3.56 -4.19
N LEU A 96 7.40 -4.52 -4.67
CA LEU A 96 7.72 -4.78 -6.09
C LEU A 96 6.67 -5.64 -6.82
N ASP A 97 5.70 -6.14 -6.07
CA ASP A 97 4.63 -7.01 -6.50
C ASP A 97 3.33 -6.20 -6.61
N ARG A 98 3.24 -5.37 -7.65
CA ARG A 98 2.21 -4.34 -7.78
C ARG A 98 1.10 -4.77 -8.75
N LEU A 99 -0.12 -4.40 -8.41
CA LEU A 99 -1.31 -4.53 -9.24
C LEU A 99 -1.78 -3.12 -9.60
N GLU A 100 -1.75 -2.78 -10.88
CA GLU A 100 -2.32 -1.54 -11.40
C GLU A 100 -3.79 -1.76 -11.73
N ILE A 101 -4.66 -0.90 -11.20
CA ILE A 101 -6.10 -0.88 -11.45
C ILE A 101 -6.42 0.38 -12.24
N ILE A 102 -6.93 0.21 -13.45
CA ILE A 102 -7.41 1.28 -14.32
C ILE A 102 -8.94 1.34 -14.21
N TYR A 103 -9.48 2.44 -13.67
CA TYR A 103 -10.91 2.60 -13.40
C TYR A 103 -11.55 3.79 -14.13
N SER A 104 -10.78 4.45 -15.00
CA SER A 104 -11.29 5.43 -15.96
C SER A 104 -10.23 5.66 -17.04
N LYS A 105 -10.61 6.27 -18.16
CA LYS A 105 -9.74 6.50 -19.34
C LYS A 105 -8.40 7.17 -19.01
N HIS A 106 -8.34 7.95 -17.93
CA HIS A 106 -7.14 8.64 -17.45
C HIS A 106 -6.87 8.46 -15.95
N LYS A 107 -7.47 7.45 -15.31
CA LYS A 107 -7.28 7.22 -13.88
C LYS A 107 -6.84 5.79 -13.63
N SER A 108 -5.61 5.64 -13.14
CA SER A 108 -5.11 4.39 -12.58
C SER A 108 -4.73 4.56 -11.11
N ILE A 109 -4.64 3.43 -10.41
CA ILE A 109 -4.05 3.36 -9.09
C ILE A 109 -3.23 2.09 -8.96
N ILE A 110 -2.09 2.20 -8.32
CA ILE A 110 -1.21 1.07 -8.06
C ILE A 110 -1.42 0.64 -6.60
N ILE A 111 -1.78 -0.62 -6.42
CA ILE A 111 -1.94 -1.23 -5.11
C ILE A 111 -1.06 -2.48 -4.99
N SER A 112 -0.87 -2.97 -3.76
CA SER A 112 -0.09 -4.18 -3.50
C SER A 112 -0.78 -5.04 -2.45
N PRO A 113 -1.93 -5.66 -2.79
CA PRO A 113 -2.60 -6.59 -1.88
C PRO A 113 -1.68 -7.78 -1.57
N ARG A 114 -1.67 -8.22 -0.31
CA ARG A 114 -0.87 -9.38 0.13
C ARG A 114 -1.27 -10.67 -0.58
N ASP A 115 -2.58 -10.87 -0.72
CA ASP A 115 -3.19 -11.95 -1.50
C ASP A 115 -3.72 -11.35 -2.82
N LYS A 116 -2.88 -11.34 -3.86
CA LYS A 116 -3.22 -10.76 -5.16
C LYS A 116 -4.26 -11.59 -5.89
N SER A 117 -4.07 -12.91 -5.96
CA SER A 117 -4.98 -13.83 -6.62
C SER A 117 -6.38 -13.72 -6.03
N GLY A 118 -6.50 -13.85 -4.70
CA GLY A 118 -7.80 -13.74 -4.04
C GLY A 118 -8.41 -12.33 -4.11
N PHE A 119 -7.62 -11.30 -4.37
CA PHE A 119 -8.13 -9.94 -4.63
C PHE A 119 -8.66 -9.79 -6.05
N ILE A 120 -7.91 -10.28 -7.06
CA ILE A 120 -8.31 -10.29 -8.46
C ILE A 120 -9.60 -11.10 -8.62
N ASP A 121 -9.63 -12.32 -8.08
CA ASP A 121 -10.78 -13.24 -8.17
C ASP A 121 -12.05 -12.62 -7.55
N HIS A 122 -11.90 -11.88 -6.46
CA HIS A 122 -13.04 -11.24 -5.81
C HIS A 122 -13.56 -10.06 -6.63
N ILE A 123 -12.67 -9.27 -7.24
CA ILE A 123 -13.06 -8.16 -8.10
C ILE A 123 -13.69 -8.66 -9.41
N THR A 124 -13.14 -9.70 -10.03
CA THR A 124 -13.69 -10.28 -11.27
C THR A 124 -15.04 -10.96 -11.04
N LEU A 125 -15.28 -11.48 -9.84
CA LEU A 125 -16.58 -12.02 -9.44
C LEU A 125 -17.66 -10.93 -9.38
N ILE A 126 -17.30 -9.71 -8.97
CA ILE A 126 -18.20 -8.55 -8.89
C ILE A 126 -18.37 -7.91 -10.28
N ASN A 127 -17.28 -7.77 -11.03
CA ASN A 127 -17.29 -7.19 -12.38
C ASN A 127 -16.56 -8.13 -13.37
N PRO A 128 -17.33 -8.99 -14.08
CA PRO A 128 -16.76 -9.96 -15.02
C PRO A 128 -16.24 -9.33 -16.32
N ASN A 129 -16.52 -8.04 -16.58
CA ASN A 129 -16.07 -7.35 -17.79
C ASN A 129 -14.63 -6.82 -17.70
N ILE A 130 -13.97 -6.99 -16.56
CA ILE A 130 -12.61 -6.51 -16.35
C ILE A 130 -11.62 -7.33 -17.17
N THR A 131 -10.74 -6.63 -17.88
CA THR A 131 -9.60 -7.28 -18.54
C THR A 131 -8.48 -7.47 -17.52
N VAL A 132 -8.10 -8.72 -17.23
CA VAL A 132 -6.97 -9.05 -16.35
C VAL A 132 -5.77 -9.42 -17.20
N GLN A 133 -4.70 -8.62 -17.14
CA GLN A 133 -3.44 -8.91 -17.80
C GLN A 133 -2.44 -9.48 -16.78
N TYR A 134 -2.22 -10.79 -16.88
CA TYR A 134 -1.18 -11.50 -16.15
C TYR A 134 0.17 -11.29 -16.82
N LYS A 135 1.25 -11.25 -16.02
CA LYS A 135 2.60 -11.19 -16.57
C LYS A 135 2.90 -12.46 -17.39
N ALA A 136 3.34 -12.31 -18.64
CA ALA A 136 3.96 -13.41 -19.37
C ALA A 136 5.26 -13.82 -18.63
N THR A 137 5.39 -15.12 -18.36
CA THR A 137 6.45 -15.71 -17.53
C THR A 137 7.83 -15.23 -17.97
#